data_AF-A0A7J8KCJ5-F1
#
_entry.id   AF-A0A7J8KCJ5-F1
#
_cell.length_a   1.000
_cell.length_b   1.000
_cell.length_c   1.000
_cell.angle_alpha   90.00
_cell.angle_beta   90.00
_cell.angle_gamma   90.00
#
_symmetry.space_group_name_H-M   'P 1'
#
loop_
_entity.id
_entity.type
_entity.pdbx_description
1 polymer ?
#
loop_
_entity_poly.entity_id
_entity_poly.type
_entity_poly.pdbx_seq_one_letter_code
_entity_poly.pdbx_strand_id
1 'polypeptide(L)'
;MEVGWYRPPFSRVVHLYRNGKDQDGEQAPEYRGRTELLKETIGEGKVTLRIRKVRFSDEGGFTCFFRDHSYQEEVAMELKVEDPFYWINPGVLVVIAVLPVLLLQIAVGLVFLCLQHRLRGKLRAEIENLHRTFGKCWDTQHSQVSLMFHSFPVT
;
A
#
# COMPACT_ATOMS: atom_id res chain seq x y z
N MET A 1 -21.57 4.71 45.68
CA MET A 1 -20.93 4.15 44.48
C MET A 1 -19.93 5.11 43.86
N GLU A 2 -18.75 4.57 43.59
CA GLU A 2 -17.64 5.19 42.89
C GLU A 2 -17.03 4.18 41.92
N VAL A 3 -16.71 4.62 40.71
CA VAL A 3 -16.05 3.79 39.70
C VAL A 3 -14.95 4.60 39.04
N GLY A 4 -13.79 4.01 38.85
CA GLY A 4 -12.69 4.68 38.18
C GLY A 4 -11.74 3.75 37.48
N TRP A 5 -10.93 4.35 36.62
CA TRP A 5 -9.83 3.70 35.92
C TRP A 5 -8.55 4.44 36.21
N TYR A 6 -7.48 3.68 36.44
CA TYR A 6 -6.13 4.23 36.54
C TYR A 6 -5.12 3.38 35.77
N ARG A 7 -3.95 3.96 35.49
CA ARG A 7 -2.83 3.24 34.88
C ARG A 7 -1.69 3.01 35.86
N PRO A 8 -1.13 1.78 35.92
CA PRO A 8 0.13 1.53 36.61
C PRO A 8 1.31 2.21 35.88
N PRO A 9 2.46 2.38 36.56
CA PRO A 9 2.70 2.11 37.98
C PRO A 9 2.29 3.27 38.91
N PHE A 10 1.97 4.45 38.37
CA PHE A 10 1.76 5.68 39.15
C PHE A 10 0.29 5.99 39.47
N SER A 11 -0.61 5.02 39.30
CA SER A 11 -2.06 5.18 39.50
C SER A 11 -2.63 6.44 38.84
N ARG A 12 -2.21 6.73 37.60
CA ARG A 12 -2.67 7.91 36.87
C ARG A 12 -4.16 7.77 36.57
N VAL A 13 -4.98 8.70 37.05
CA VAL A 13 -6.43 8.65 36.88
C VAL A 13 -6.80 8.88 35.42
N VAL A 14 -7.40 7.87 34.80
CA VAL A 14 -7.90 7.88 33.42
C VAL A 14 -9.31 8.43 33.39
N HIS A 15 -10.15 7.97 34.31
CA HIS A 15 -11.52 8.42 34.47
C HIS A 15 -11.99 8.13 35.89
N LEU A 16 -12.84 9.00 36.44
CA LEU A 16 -13.41 8.84 37.77
C LEU A 16 -14.85 9.33 37.76
N TYR A 17 -15.75 8.46 38.23
CA TYR A 17 -17.16 8.74 38.42
C TYR A 17 -17.52 8.54 39.89
N ARG A 18 -17.94 9.61 40.55
CA ARG A 18 -18.25 9.63 41.98
C ARG A 18 -19.47 10.52 42.22
N ASN A 19 -20.36 10.11 43.13
CA ASN A 19 -21.55 10.88 43.51
C ASN A 19 -22.44 11.27 42.31
N GLY A 20 -22.59 10.37 41.35
CA GLY A 20 -23.44 10.58 40.18
C GLY A 20 -22.84 11.48 39.10
N LYS A 21 -21.56 11.86 39.19
CA LYS A 21 -20.91 12.81 38.27
C LYS A 21 -19.49 12.39 37.90
N ASP A 22 -19.10 12.74 36.67
CA ASP A 22 -17.74 12.60 36.18
C ASP A 22 -16.84 13.65 36.85
N GLN A 23 -15.68 13.22 37.34
CA GLN A 23 -14.74 14.04 38.10
C GLN A 23 -13.57 14.49 37.21
N ASP A 24 -13.85 15.34 36.21
CA ASP A 24 -12.86 15.74 35.19
C ASP A 24 -11.63 16.46 35.78
N GLY A 25 -11.78 17.09 36.95
CA GLY A 25 -10.67 17.76 37.66
C GLY A 25 -9.62 16.78 38.19
N GLU A 26 -10.01 15.56 38.54
CA GLU A 26 -9.12 14.52 39.07
C GLU A 26 -8.43 13.72 37.94
N GLN A 27 -8.93 13.81 36.70
CA GLN A 27 -8.34 13.10 35.55
C GLN A 27 -6.97 13.67 35.18
N ALA A 28 -6.06 12.77 34.79
CA ALA A 28 -4.77 13.15 34.23
C ALA A 28 -4.96 13.93 32.91
N PRO A 29 -4.14 14.96 32.64
CA PRO A 29 -4.30 15.85 31.48
C PRO A 29 -4.40 15.12 30.12
N GLU A 30 -3.70 13.99 29.96
CA GLU A 30 -3.70 13.19 28.75
C GLU A 30 -5.03 12.49 28.43
N TYR A 31 -5.93 12.36 29.42
CA TYR A 31 -7.24 11.70 29.30
C TYR A 31 -8.43 12.66 29.35
N ARG A 32 -8.24 13.89 29.83
CA ARG A 32 -9.30 14.91 29.93
C ARG A 32 -9.97 15.16 28.58
N GLY A 33 -11.31 15.09 28.58
CA GLY A 33 -12.15 15.29 27.38
C GLY A 33 -12.04 14.17 26.33
N ARG A 34 -11.26 13.11 26.60
CA ARG A 34 -11.17 11.92 25.75
C ARG A 34 -11.93 10.74 26.35
N THR A 35 -12.16 10.72 27.66
CA THR A 35 -12.79 9.60 28.34
C THR A 35 -14.26 9.86 28.64
N GLU A 36 -15.07 8.82 28.56
CA GLU A 36 -16.52 8.87 28.80
C GLU A 36 -16.98 7.56 29.41
N LEU A 37 -17.69 7.64 30.54
CA LEU A 37 -18.35 6.50 31.14
C LEU A 37 -19.70 6.25 30.47
N LEU A 38 -19.93 5.03 29.98
CA LEU A 38 -21.22 4.64 29.41
C LEU A 38 -22.20 4.31 30.54
N LYS A 39 -23.08 5.28 30.85
CA LYS A 39 -23.99 5.22 32.00
C LYS A 39 -25.19 4.29 31.81
N GLU A 40 -25.51 3.98 30.55
CA GLU A 40 -26.66 3.16 30.16
C GLU A 40 -26.58 1.72 30.70
N THR A 41 -25.38 1.13 30.77
CA THR A 41 -25.20 -0.27 31.22
C THR A 41 -24.94 -0.40 32.71
N ILE A 42 -24.79 0.71 33.44
CA ILE A 42 -24.46 0.70 34.87
C ILE A 42 -25.56 0.01 35.68
N GLY A 43 -26.83 0.21 35.30
CA GLY A 43 -27.97 -0.45 35.96
C GLY A 43 -27.98 -1.97 35.81
N GLU A 44 -27.26 -2.50 34.82
CA GLU A 44 -27.07 -3.95 34.59
C GLU A 44 -25.82 -4.50 35.30
N GLY A 45 -25.13 -3.68 36.10
CA GLY A 45 -23.87 -4.06 36.75
C GLY A 45 -22.66 -4.07 35.81
N LYS A 46 -22.79 -3.54 34.59
CA LYS A 46 -21.68 -3.44 33.63
C LYS A 46 -21.19 -2.01 33.53
N VAL A 47 -19.89 -1.82 33.73
CA VAL A 47 -19.27 -0.50 33.62
C VAL A 47 -18.29 -0.47 32.47
N THR A 48 -18.53 0.41 31.50
CA THR A 48 -17.72 0.51 30.28
C THR A 48 -17.14 1.90 30.15
N LEU A 49 -15.82 1.96 29.99
CA LEU A 49 -15.10 3.20 29.70
C LEU A 49 -14.84 3.32 28.19
N ARG A 50 -15.23 4.45 27.60
CA ARG A 50 -14.91 4.79 26.23
C ARG A 50 -13.76 5.80 26.18
N ILE A 51 -12.69 5.48 25.47
CA ILE A 51 -11.60 6.42 25.15
C ILE A 51 -11.73 6.87 23.70
N ARG A 52 -11.89 8.18 23.49
CA ARG A 52 -11.99 8.81 22.17
C ARG A 52 -10.61 9.13 21.63
N LYS A 53 -10.43 8.96 20.31
CA LYS A 53 -9.16 9.19 19.60
C LYS A 53 -7.99 8.45 20.27
N VAL A 54 -8.08 7.12 20.32
CA VAL A 54 -7.05 6.25 20.91
C VAL A 54 -5.69 6.49 20.22
N ARG A 55 -4.63 6.50 21.01
CA ARG A 55 -3.24 6.73 20.58
C ARG A 55 -2.39 5.53 20.98
N PHE A 56 -1.25 5.33 20.31
CA PHE A 56 -0.28 4.31 20.72
C PHE A 56 0.23 4.50 22.17
N SER A 57 0.29 5.73 22.67
CA SER A 57 0.63 6.01 24.07
C SER A 57 -0.39 5.47 25.08
N ASP A 58 -1.61 5.18 24.64
CA ASP A 58 -2.64 4.58 25.48
C ASP A 58 -2.45 3.07 25.61
N GLU A 59 -1.65 2.41 24.76
CA GLU A 59 -1.37 0.97 24.84
C GLU A 59 -0.75 0.59 26.18
N GLY A 60 -1.23 -0.50 26.78
CA GLY A 60 -0.71 -1.10 28.01
C GLY A 60 -1.78 -1.32 29.07
N GLY A 61 -1.35 -1.47 30.32
CA GLY A 61 -2.22 -1.82 31.45
C GLY A 61 -3.15 -0.68 31.89
N PHE A 62 -4.35 -1.08 32.30
CA PHE A 62 -5.37 -0.28 32.98
C PHE A 62 -5.94 -1.11 34.13
N THR A 63 -6.32 -0.45 35.21
CA THR A 63 -7.05 -1.07 36.30
C THR A 63 -8.36 -0.33 36.50
N CYS A 64 -9.47 -1.06 36.42
CA CYS A 64 -10.79 -0.60 36.79
C CYS A 64 -11.02 -0.92 38.27
N PHE A 65 -11.61 0.00 39.01
CA PHE A 65 -12.06 -0.25 40.36
C PHE A 65 -13.53 0.15 40.54
N PHE A 66 -14.22 -0.61 41.38
CA PHE A 66 -15.57 -0.31 41.83
C PHE A 66 -15.56 -0.25 43.35
N ARG A 67 -16.07 0.85 43.91
CA ARG A 67 -16.17 1.05 45.35
C ARG A 67 -17.59 1.44 45.74
N ASP A 68 -18.16 0.71 46.69
CA ASP A 68 -19.44 1.06 47.29
C ASP A 68 -19.43 0.79 48.79
N HIS A 69 -19.60 1.85 49.59
CA HIS A 69 -19.43 1.79 51.04
C HIS A 69 -18.10 1.12 51.45
N SER A 70 -18.15 -0.06 52.06
CA SER A 70 -16.97 -0.84 52.47
C SER A 70 -16.51 -1.86 51.43
N TYR A 71 -17.26 -2.06 50.35
CA TYR A 71 -16.93 -3.00 49.29
C TYR A 71 -16.03 -2.34 48.24
N GLN A 72 -14.95 -3.01 47.87
CA GLN A 72 -14.03 -2.58 46.83
C GLN A 72 -13.54 -3.79 46.03
N GLU A 73 -13.61 -3.68 44.71
CA GLU A 73 -13.07 -4.65 43.76
C GLU A 73 -12.23 -3.93 42.71
N GLU A 74 -11.21 -4.61 42.22
CA GLU A 74 -10.30 -4.11 41.20
C GLU A 74 -10.03 -5.18 40.15
N VAL A 75 -10.01 -4.78 38.89
CA VAL A 75 -9.75 -5.67 37.76
C VAL A 75 -8.74 -5.01 36.83
N ALA A 76 -7.62 -5.70 36.61
CA ALA A 76 -6.61 -5.29 35.64
C ALA A 76 -7.01 -5.76 34.23
N MET A 77 -6.75 -4.91 33.25
CA MET A 77 -6.96 -5.17 31.83
C MET A 77 -5.81 -4.58 31.01
N GLU A 78 -5.60 -5.11 29.81
CA GLU A 78 -4.58 -4.64 28.89
C GLU A 78 -5.23 -4.11 27.62
N LEU A 79 -4.92 -2.87 27.25
CA LEU A 79 -5.36 -2.25 26.01
C LEU A 79 -4.27 -2.41 24.97
N LYS A 80 -4.56 -3.08 23.84
CA LYS A 80 -3.67 -3.19 22.70
C LYS A 80 -4.17 -2.32 21.56
N VAL A 81 -3.28 -1.52 20.96
CA VAL A 81 -3.63 -0.61 19.87
C VAL A 81 -3.06 -1.15 18.58
N GLU A 82 -3.92 -1.41 17.59
CA GLU A 82 -3.46 -1.86 16.28
C GLU A 82 -2.72 -0.73 15.56
N ASP A 83 -1.52 -1.04 15.05
CA ASP A 83 -0.76 -0.11 14.22
C ASP A 83 -1.15 -0.28 12.76
N PRO A 84 -1.74 0.72 12.07
CA PRO A 84 -2.08 0.60 10.66
C PRO A 84 -0.86 0.61 9.72
N PHE A 85 0.32 0.97 10.22
CA PHE A 85 1.56 1.10 9.45
C PHE A 85 2.58 -0.01 9.74
N TYR A 86 2.24 -1.04 10.51
CA TYR A 86 3.14 -2.16 10.85
C TYR A 86 3.77 -2.88 9.62
N TRP A 87 3.15 -2.76 8.45
CA TRP A 87 3.64 -3.33 7.19
C TRP A 87 4.71 -2.46 6.52
N ILE A 88 4.87 -1.18 6.88
CA ILE A 88 5.85 -0.26 6.30
C ILE A 88 7.22 -0.48 6.96
N ASN A 89 7.87 -1.58 6.60
CA ASN A 89 9.25 -1.87 6.99
C ASN A 89 10.23 -1.38 5.93
N PRO A 90 11.53 -1.16 6.25
CA PRO A 90 12.53 -0.71 5.27
C PRO A 90 12.56 -1.59 4.00
N GLY A 91 12.35 -2.89 4.13
CA GLY A 91 12.25 -3.80 2.98
C GLY A 91 11.08 -3.53 2.06
N VAL A 92 9.89 -3.20 2.60
CA VAL A 92 8.70 -2.90 1.80
C VAL A 92 8.87 -1.59 1.03
N LEU A 93 9.52 -0.59 1.65
CA LEU A 93 9.86 0.67 0.97
C LEU A 93 10.79 0.43 -0.23
N VAL A 94 11.79 -0.44 -0.08
CA VAL A 94 12.67 -0.81 -1.20
C VAL A 94 11.89 -1.49 -2.32
N VAL A 95 10.97 -2.41 -2.00
CA VAL A 95 10.13 -3.05 -3.02
C VAL A 95 9.26 -2.02 -3.74
N ILE A 96 8.61 -1.11 -3.00
CA ILE A 96 7.79 -0.03 -3.58
C ILE A 96 8.61 0.88 -4.50
N ALA A 97 9.90 1.10 -4.22
CA ALA A 97 10.77 1.92 -5.05
C ALA A 97 11.34 1.15 -6.26
N VAL A 98 11.82 -0.08 -6.06
CA VAL A 98 12.55 -0.86 -7.07
C VAL A 98 11.61 -1.51 -8.08
N LEU A 99 10.46 -2.03 -7.64
CA LEU A 99 9.50 -2.71 -8.50
C LEU A 99 9.02 -1.82 -9.68
N PRO A 100 8.54 -0.58 -9.47
CA PRO A 100 8.13 0.27 -10.58
C PRO A 100 9.29 0.66 -11.51
N VAL A 101 10.50 0.85 -10.96
CA VAL A 101 11.70 1.10 -11.77
C VAL A 101 12.00 -0.09 -12.67
N LEU A 102 11.96 -1.31 -12.12
CA LEU A 102 12.17 -2.54 -12.89
C LEU A 102 11.11 -2.71 -13.98
N LEU A 103 9.83 -2.49 -13.65
CA LEU A 103 8.73 -2.55 -14.62
C LEU A 103 8.93 -1.53 -15.74
N LEU A 104 9.38 -0.32 -15.42
CA LEU A 104 9.67 0.71 -16.40
C LEU A 104 10.85 0.31 -17.30
N GLN A 105 11.92 -0.25 -16.74
CA GLN A 105 13.06 -0.76 -17.53
C GLN A 105 12.64 -1.89 -18.48
N ILE A 106 11.82 -2.83 -18.01
CA ILE A 106 11.28 -3.91 -18.85
C ILE A 106 10.41 -3.35 -19.96
N ALA A 107 9.52 -2.41 -19.66
CA ALA A 107 8.66 -1.78 -20.66
C ALA A 107 9.48 -1.04 -21.73
N VAL A 108 10.47 -0.24 -21.32
CA VAL A 108 11.38 0.45 -22.25
C VAL A 108 12.16 -0.55 -23.10
N GLY A 109 12.69 -1.61 -22.50
CA GLY A 109 13.40 -2.67 -23.21
C GLY A 109 12.53 -3.37 -24.25
N LEU A 110 11.28 -3.71 -23.91
CA LEU A 110 10.32 -4.31 -24.85
C LEU A 110 9.99 -3.36 -26.00
N VAL A 111 9.73 -2.08 -25.71
CA VAL A 111 9.49 -1.06 -26.75
C VAL A 111 10.68 -0.96 -27.69
N PHE A 112 11.90 -0.90 -27.16
CA PHE A 112 13.11 -0.84 -27.95
C PHE A 112 13.29 -2.09 -28.84
N LEU A 113 13.10 -3.28 -28.30
CA LEU A 113 13.15 -4.53 -29.07
C LEU A 113 12.09 -4.56 -30.17
N CYS A 114 10.86 -4.13 -29.87
CA CYS A 114 9.79 -3.99 -30.86
C CYS A 114 10.16 -3.01 -31.97
N LEU A 115 10.73 -1.85 -31.63
CA LEU A 115 11.20 -0.86 -32.61
C LEU A 115 12.30 -1.44 -33.49
N GLN A 116 13.29 -2.12 -32.91
CA GLN A 116 14.35 -2.77 -33.68
C GLN A 116 13.80 -3.85 -34.62
N HIS A 117 12.86 -4.68 -34.16
CA HIS A 117 12.22 -5.68 -35.01
C HIS A 117 11.44 -5.05 -36.16
N ARG A 118 10.70 -3.95 -35.90
CA ARG A 118 9.98 -3.22 -36.96
C ARG A 118 10.93 -2.59 -37.97
N LEU A 119 12.03 -1.98 -37.52
CA LEU A 119 13.04 -1.38 -38.40
C LEU A 119 13.76 -2.44 -39.23
N ARG A 120 14.18 -3.56 -38.63
CA ARG A 120 14.76 -4.69 -39.38
C ARG A 120 13.76 -5.29 -40.37
N GLY A 121 12.49 -5.43 -39.99
CA GLY A 121 11.44 -5.90 -40.88
C GLY A 121 11.25 -4.98 -42.08
N LYS A 122 11.23 -3.66 -41.85
CA LYS A 122 11.12 -2.65 -42.91
C LYS A 122 12.35 -2.67 -43.84
N LEU A 123 13.56 -2.71 -43.28
CA LEU A 123 14.80 -2.79 -44.06
C LEU A 123 14.85 -4.09 -44.90
N ARG A 124 14.45 -5.22 -44.32
CA ARG A 124 14.39 -6.50 -45.04
C ARG A 124 13.39 -6.45 -46.20
N ALA A 125 12.22 -5.84 -46.00
CA ALA A 125 11.23 -5.67 -47.05
C ALA A 125 11.72 -4.75 -48.19
N GLU A 126 12.44 -3.67 -47.86
CA GLU A 126 13.06 -2.77 -48.84
C GLU A 126 14.13 -3.49 -49.67
N ILE A 127 14.99 -4.27 -48.99
CA ILE A 127 16.04 -5.11 -49.55
C ILE A 127 15.42 -6.16 -50.50
N GLU A 128 14.45 -6.94 -50.05
CA GLU A 128 13.75 -7.93 -50.87
C GLU A 128 13.07 -7.29 -52.09
N ASN A 129 12.48 -6.10 -51.94
CA ASN A 129 11.89 -5.36 -53.04
C ASN A 129 12.94 -4.98 -54.08
N LEU A 130 14.07 -4.38 -53.66
CA LEU A 130 15.20 -4.05 -54.52
C LEU A 130 15.74 -5.27 -55.26
N HIS A 131 15.91 -6.39 -54.58
CA HIS A 131 16.39 -7.64 -55.19
C HIS A 131 15.42 -8.13 -56.27
N ARG A 132 14.12 -8.01 -56.01
CA ARG A 132 13.07 -8.34 -56.96
C ARG A 132 13.07 -7.39 -58.17
N THR A 133 13.33 -6.10 -57.97
CA THR A 133 13.44 -5.11 -59.05
C THR A 133 14.69 -5.34 -59.89
N PHE A 134 15.84 -5.56 -59.26
CA PHE A 134 17.10 -5.89 -59.94
C PHE A 134 16.98 -7.19 -60.75
N GLY A 135 16.37 -8.23 -60.19
CA GLY A 135 16.10 -9.47 -60.92
C GLY A 135 15.26 -9.24 -62.18
N LYS A 136 14.15 -8.49 -62.06
CA LYS A 136 13.31 -8.13 -63.22
C LYS A 136 14.07 -7.33 -64.28
N CYS A 137 14.94 -6.41 -63.87
CA CYS A 137 15.72 -5.58 -64.79
C CYS A 137 16.79 -6.42 -65.51
N TRP A 138 17.46 -7.31 -64.77
CA TRP A 138 18.43 -8.26 -65.32
C TRP A 138 17.80 -9.21 -66.35
N ASP A 139 16.65 -9.81 -66.04
CA ASP A 139 15.93 -10.70 -66.96
C ASP A 139 15.51 -9.96 -68.25
N THR A 140 15.10 -8.71 -68.12
CA THR A 140 14.72 -7.86 -69.27
C THR A 140 15.93 -7.56 -70.15
N GLN A 141 17.06 -7.16 -69.56
CA GLN A 141 18.31 -6.89 -70.27
C GLN A 141 18.83 -8.15 -70.99
N HIS A 142 18.81 -9.30 -70.32
CA HIS A 142 19.29 -10.56 -70.88
C HIS A 142 18.39 -11.06 -72.02
N SER A 143 17.07 -10.86 -71.93
CA SER A 143 16.13 -11.15 -73.02
C SER A 143 16.36 -10.25 -74.23
N GLN A 144 16.63 -8.96 -74.01
CA GLN A 144 16.93 -7.98 -75.07
C GLN A 144 18.24 -8.28 -75.81
N VAL A 145 19.28 -8.70 -75.08
CA VAL A 145 20.58 -9.11 -75.66
C VAL A 145 20.44 -10.40 -76.46
N SER A 146 19.70 -11.39 -75.96
CA SER A 146 19.45 -12.66 -76.66
C SER A 146 18.74 -12.48 -78.01
N LEU A 147 17.76 -11.56 -78.07
CA LEU A 147 17.06 -11.19 -79.31
C LEU A 147 17.96 -10.50 -80.33
N MET A 148 18.98 -9.75 -79.88
CA MET A 148 19.92 -9.05 -80.76
C MET A 148 20.89 -10.03 -81.44
N PHE A 149 21.31 -11.11 -80.78
CA PHE A 149 22.20 -12.14 -81.35
C PHE A 149 21.50 -13.08 -82.35
N HIS A 150 20.19 -13.27 -82.27
CA HIS A 150 19.44 -14.09 -83.25
C HIS A 150 19.16 -13.40 -84.59
N SER A 151 19.55 -12.13 -84.74
CA SER A 151 19.26 -11.32 -85.93
C SER A 151 20.42 -11.23 -86.94
N PHE A 152 21.55 -11.89 -86.68
CA PHE A 152 22.69 -11.90 -87.60
C PHE A 152 22.78 -13.22 -88.38
N PRO A 153 22.47 -13.24 -89.69
CA PRO A 153 22.63 -14.41 -90.53
C PRO A 153 24.11 -14.62 -90.84
N VAL A 154 24.63 -15.81 -90.54
CA VAL A 154 25.99 -16.21 -90.93
C VAL A 154 25.90 -16.76 -92.36
N THR A 155 26.38 -15.95 -93.32
CA THR A 155 26.62 -16.31 -94.74
C THR A 155 27.85 -17.16 -94.92
#